data_AF-A0A496VTI9-F1
#
_entry.id   AF-A0A496VTI9-F1
#
_cell.length_a   1.000
_cell.length_b   1.000
_cell.length_c   1.000
_cell.angle_alpha   90.00
_cell.angle_beta   90.00
_cell.angle_gamma   90.00
#
_symmetry.space_group_name_H-M   'P 1'
#
loop_
_entity.id
_entity.type
_entity.pdbx_description
1 polymer ?
#
loop_
_entity_poly.entity_id
_entity_poly.type
_entity_poly.pdbx_seq_one_letter_code
_entity_poly.pdbx_strand_id
1 'polypeptide(L)'
;MMMTLFSFIKKIQGLILLGLMSTVIAIPANAQSPTSYAIGQYADPTKAGYDNNLKLSKILSILGANELEVSIIGQIEKRYDHLTLYDSHNKEIGKYNGDIYEQFTVKGASIRVDFKSDRRTTDKGFRIKISLRLPAKVFKDIKKKLLAASYRFLNLGTSEASEKISQNVQVLKTLQTKMQQMQQTPQTNAFIEQVANKLMLIAQTYNELAAMNLWIMKAHQEQFDILKGLKKQTQYQIHQIELKKQGYEDSLDQTQTQLENTLDNFEQQMMQLSMAGYESIIPSLHAQEESWNELDKLQNTLEAKLRLHSNYIGLFLDTLKVNGQIYQEFAQAALMRQKTILTLSQTIKFPQFCDNLTKIVKNERDIRQWIKKTQDSEWSVSQ
;
A
#
# COMPACT_ATOMS: atom_id res chain seq x y z
N MET A 1 41.80 43.16 26.58
CA MET A 1 40.36 43.37 26.86
C MET A 1 39.59 42.38 25.99
N MET A 2 39.15 41.27 26.59
CA MET A 2 38.50 40.13 25.94
C MET A 2 37.13 40.52 25.35
N MET A 3 36.94 40.27 24.06
CA MET A 3 35.62 40.10 23.47
C MET A 3 35.33 38.60 23.51
N THR A 4 34.39 38.20 24.37
CA THR A 4 34.14 36.81 24.75
C THR A 4 33.28 36.07 23.74
N LEU A 5 33.62 34.78 23.60
CA LEU A 5 33.01 33.65 22.91
C LEU A 5 31.47 33.48 23.10
N PHE A 6 30.83 34.36 23.87
CA PHE A 6 29.42 34.30 24.25
C PHE A 6 28.43 34.72 23.14
N SER A 7 28.88 35.44 22.10
CA SER A 7 27.98 35.84 21.00
C SER A 7 27.75 34.74 19.96
N PHE A 8 28.60 33.71 19.92
CA PHE A 8 28.50 32.61 18.96
C PHE A 8 27.52 31.50 19.42
N ILE A 9 27.38 31.30 20.74
CA ILE A 9 26.58 30.21 21.32
C ILE A 9 25.08 30.50 21.26
N LYS A 10 24.64 31.76 21.25
CA LYS A 10 23.20 32.11 21.22
C LYS A 10 22.49 31.94 19.86
N LYS A 11 23.22 31.59 18.78
CA LYS A 11 22.60 31.29 17.47
C LYS A 11 22.42 29.79 17.18
N ILE A 12 22.84 28.91 18.09
CA ILE A 12 22.62 27.46 17.98
C ILE A 12 21.48 27.07 18.93
N GLN A 13 20.28 27.59 18.67
CA GLN A 13 19.05 26.98 19.13
C GLN A 13 18.23 26.67 17.88
N GLY A 14 18.24 25.40 17.48
CA GLY A 14 17.51 24.92 16.31
C GLY A 14 18.33 24.21 15.24
N LEU A 15 19.33 23.40 15.60
CA LEU A 15 19.86 22.37 14.70
C LEU A 15 19.94 21.04 15.45
N ILE A 16 18.95 20.18 15.22
CA ILE A 16 19.11 18.73 15.39
C ILE A 16 20.09 18.31 14.30
N LEU A 17 21.37 18.25 14.66
CA LEU A 17 22.42 17.74 13.80
C LEU A 17 22.30 16.21 13.82
N LEU A 18 21.54 15.65 12.88
CA LEU A 18 21.66 14.24 12.48
C LEU A 18 23.03 14.05 11.81
N GLY A 19 24.07 14.03 12.63
CA GLY A 19 25.43 13.72 12.22
C GLY A 19 25.57 12.20 12.10
N LEU A 20 25.74 11.72 10.87
CA LEU A 20 26.35 10.43 10.59
C LEU A 20 27.76 10.41 11.20
N MET A 21 27.90 9.94 12.44
CA MET A 21 29.22 9.58 12.98
C MET A 21 29.66 8.29 12.28
N SER A 22 30.39 8.50 11.20
CA SER A 22 31.17 7.45 10.55
C SER A 22 32.35 7.15 11.48
N THR A 23 32.62 5.86 11.69
CA THR A 23 33.87 5.37 12.25
C THR A 23 35.06 6.16 11.71
N VAL A 24 35.95 6.62 12.59
CA VAL A 24 37.23 7.22 12.22
C VAL A 24 38.14 6.11 11.69
N ILE A 25 37.86 5.68 10.46
CA ILE A 25 38.89 5.33 9.52
C ILE A 25 39.19 6.67 8.83
N ALA A 26 40.46 7.07 8.75
CA ALA A 26 40.86 8.23 7.95
C ALA A 26 40.51 7.96 6.47
N ILE A 27 39.26 8.21 6.09
CA ILE A 27 38.80 8.22 4.72
C ILE A 27 39.14 9.62 4.19
N PRO A 28 39.96 9.75 3.14
CA PRO A 28 40.21 11.06 2.54
C PRO A 28 38.86 11.68 2.14
N ALA A 29 38.71 12.98 2.36
CA ALA A 29 37.50 13.75 2.10
C ALA A 29 36.95 13.50 0.68
N ASN A 30 36.12 12.48 0.53
CA ASN A 30 35.43 12.18 -0.70
C ASN A 30 34.26 13.15 -0.79
N ALA A 31 34.35 14.07 -1.76
CA ALA A 31 33.34 15.07 -2.06
C ALA A 31 31.95 14.43 -2.06
N GLN A 32 31.10 14.86 -1.12
CA GLN A 32 29.70 14.46 -1.08
C GLN A 32 29.08 14.78 -2.43
N SER A 33 28.57 13.77 -3.13
CA SER A 33 27.97 13.96 -4.44
C SER A 33 26.79 14.92 -4.33
N PRO A 34 26.55 15.75 -5.35
CA PRO A 34 25.51 16.77 -5.27
C PRO A 34 24.13 16.13 -5.15
N THR A 35 23.26 16.75 -4.35
CA THR A 35 21.86 16.35 -4.19
C THR A 35 20.90 17.14 -5.08
N SER A 36 21.44 18.08 -5.86
CA SER A 36 20.69 18.90 -6.80
C SER A 36 21.53 19.15 -8.04
N TYR A 37 20.88 19.20 -9.19
CA TYR A 37 21.50 19.59 -10.45
C TYR A 37 20.54 20.40 -11.30
N ALA A 38 21.04 21.48 -11.86
CA ALA A 38 20.26 22.38 -12.68
C ALA A 38 21.07 22.87 -13.88
N ILE A 39 20.35 23.27 -14.94
CA ILE A 39 20.91 23.89 -16.14
C ILE A 39 20.03 25.08 -16.59
N GLY A 40 20.56 25.92 -17.48
CA GLY A 40 19.84 27.07 -18.03
C GLY A 40 19.39 28.06 -16.94
N GLN A 41 18.19 28.62 -17.10
CA GLN A 41 17.56 29.54 -16.15
C GLN A 41 17.44 28.98 -14.73
N TYR A 42 17.33 27.66 -14.59
CA TYR A 42 17.21 27.03 -13.29
C TYR A 42 18.54 26.94 -12.53
N ALA A 43 19.68 27.07 -13.23
CA ALA A 43 21.01 27.17 -12.66
C ALA A 43 21.45 28.64 -12.51
N ASP A 44 21.17 29.45 -13.51
CA ASP A 44 21.47 30.87 -13.57
C ASP A 44 20.25 31.62 -14.15
N PRO A 45 19.46 32.31 -13.30
CA PRO A 45 18.27 33.04 -13.73
C PRO A 45 18.53 34.14 -14.76
N THR A 46 19.78 34.55 -14.96
CA THR A 46 20.15 35.59 -15.93
C THR A 46 20.34 35.04 -17.35
N LYS A 47 20.48 33.71 -17.52
CA LYS A 47 20.58 33.08 -18.84
C LYS A 47 19.23 33.04 -19.55
N ALA A 48 19.22 33.17 -20.87
CA ALA A 48 18.01 32.95 -21.66
C ALA A 48 17.56 31.47 -21.67
N GLY A 49 18.50 30.52 -21.57
CA GLY A 49 18.24 29.09 -21.62
C GLY A 49 19.51 28.26 -21.39
N TYR A 50 19.45 26.96 -21.64
CA TYR A 50 20.66 26.11 -21.74
C TYR A 50 21.34 26.27 -23.09
N ASP A 51 22.55 25.71 -23.27
CA ASP A 51 23.32 25.85 -24.50
C ASP A 51 22.98 24.76 -25.55
N ASN A 52 23.23 25.04 -26.83
CA ASN A 52 23.11 24.04 -27.90
C ASN A 52 24.20 22.96 -27.79
N ASN A 53 23.94 21.77 -28.33
CA ASN A 53 24.85 20.62 -28.40
C ASN A 53 25.39 20.15 -27.06
N LEU A 54 24.65 20.38 -25.97
CA LEU A 54 25.04 19.89 -24.65
C LEU A 54 24.94 18.37 -24.61
N LYS A 55 25.96 17.75 -24.03
CA LYS A 55 25.95 16.33 -23.64
C LYS A 55 26.48 16.24 -22.22
N LEU A 56 25.56 16.12 -21.27
CA LEU A 56 25.86 16.18 -19.85
C LEU A 56 25.47 14.85 -19.20
N SER A 57 26.28 14.42 -18.24
CA SER A 57 26.02 13.25 -17.40
C SER A 57 26.41 13.61 -15.97
N LYS A 58 25.47 13.49 -15.03
CA LYS A 58 25.69 13.83 -13.63
C LYS A 58 25.10 12.77 -12.71
N ILE A 59 25.88 12.33 -11.73
CA ILE A 59 25.39 11.46 -10.65
C ILE A 59 24.95 12.34 -9.49
N LEU A 60 23.73 12.10 -9.00
CA LEU A 60 23.24 12.62 -7.74
C LEU A 60 23.16 11.47 -6.75
N SER A 61 23.65 11.66 -5.53
CA SER A 61 23.55 10.62 -4.50
C SER A 61 23.44 11.18 -3.09
N ILE A 62 22.84 10.39 -2.21
CA ILE A 62 22.84 10.61 -0.76
C ILE A 62 23.42 9.35 -0.13
N LEU A 63 24.59 9.46 0.50
CA LEU A 63 25.28 8.33 1.11
C LEU A 63 24.38 7.66 2.17
N GLY A 64 24.32 6.33 2.16
CA GLY A 64 23.50 5.54 3.08
C GLY A 64 21.98 5.61 2.84
N ALA A 65 21.52 6.22 1.75
CA ALA A 65 20.11 6.23 1.39
C ALA A 65 19.67 4.90 0.76
N ASN A 66 18.58 4.32 1.27
CA ASN A 66 17.97 3.11 0.70
C ASN A 66 16.99 3.43 -0.43
N GLU A 67 16.40 4.62 -0.40
CA GLU A 67 15.46 5.14 -1.39
C GLU A 67 15.56 6.67 -1.42
N LEU A 68 15.42 7.23 -2.63
CA LEU A 68 15.42 8.67 -2.88
C LEU A 68 14.02 9.13 -3.29
N GLU A 69 13.62 10.31 -2.81
CA GLU A 69 12.59 11.12 -3.46
C GLU A 69 13.27 11.99 -4.51
N VAL A 70 12.79 11.92 -5.75
CA VAL A 70 13.26 12.73 -6.87
C VAL A 70 12.19 13.73 -7.23
N SER A 71 12.57 15.00 -7.38
CA SER A 71 11.71 16.05 -7.92
C SER A 71 12.37 16.71 -9.12
N ILE A 72 11.60 16.91 -10.17
CA ILE A 72 12.05 17.53 -11.41
C ILE A 72 11.09 18.66 -11.77
N ILE A 73 11.65 19.82 -12.04
CA ILE A 73 10.94 20.94 -12.67
C ILE A 73 11.77 21.40 -13.86
N GLY A 74 11.15 21.67 -15.00
CA GLY A 74 11.90 22.11 -16.16
C GLY A 74 11.05 22.42 -17.37
N GLN A 75 11.70 23.05 -18.35
CA GLN A 75 11.20 23.29 -19.68
C GLN A 75 12.38 23.08 -20.64
N ILE A 76 12.31 22.05 -21.48
CA ILE A 76 13.32 21.72 -22.49
C ILE A 76 12.64 21.53 -23.85
N GLU A 77 13.37 21.67 -24.96
CA GLU A 77 12.75 21.61 -26.28
C GLU A 77 11.99 20.29 -26.50
N LYS A 78 10.72 20.42 -26.86
CA LYS A 78 9.85 19.27 -27.10
C LYS A 78 10.34 18.48 -28.32
N ARG A 79 10.34 17.14 -28.22
CA ARG A 79 10.73 16.17 -29.27
C ARG A 79 12.22 16.08 -29.64
N TYR A 80 13.04 17.11 -29.40
CA TYR A 80 14.44 17.13 -29.84
C TYR A 80 15.42 16.96 -28.68
N ASP A 81 15.13 17.62 -27.57
CA ASP A 81 15.97 17.59 -26.39
C ASP A 81 15.44 16.60 -25.36
N HIS A 82 16.37 15.88 -24.72
CA HIS A 82 16.00 14.78 -23.85
C HIS A 82 16.76 14.82 -22.53
N LEU A 83 16.00 14.79 -21.44
CA LEU A 83 16.47 14.46 -20.10
C LEU A 83 16.15 12.98 -19.84
N THR A 84 17.17 12.17 -19.56
CA THR A 84 16.99 10.74 -19.24
C THR A 84 17.60 10.44 -17.88
N LEU A 85 16.87 9.71 -17.05
CA LEU A 85 17.28 9.31 -15.71
C LEU A 85 17.48 7.80 -15.65
N TYR A 86 18.51 7.39 -14.91
CA TYR A 86 18.82 5.99 -14.65
C TYR A 86 18.95 5.73 -13.14
N ASP A 87 18.56 4.54 -12.71
CA ASP A 87 18.81 4.06 -11.35
C ASP A 87 20.27 3.61 -11.15
N SER A 88 20.59 3.14 -9.95
CA SER A 88 21.93 2.64 -9.60
C SER A 88 22.37 1.40 -10.39
N HIS A 89 21.45 0.72 -11.09
CA HIS A 89 21.72 -0.44 -11.94
C HIS A 89 21.75 -0.06 -13.43
N ASN A 90 21.82 1.24 -13.76
CA ASN A 90 21.74 1.77 -15.12
C ASN A 90 20.44 1.43 -15.87
N LYS A 91 19.36 1.12 -15.16
CA LYS A 91 18.04 0.97 -15.77
C LYS A 91 17.40 2.34 -15.95
N GLU A 92 16.87 2.62 -17.14
CA GLU A 92 16.11 3.84 -17.40
C GLU A 92 14.86 3.89 -16.52
N ILE A 93 14.72 4.99 -15.77
CA ILE A 93 13.60 5.24 -14.84
C ILE A 93 12.71 6.40 -15.30
N GLY A 94 13.16 7.19 -16.27
CA GLY A 94 12.36 8.24 -16.87
C GLY A 94 13.07 8.93 -18.03
N LYS A 95 12.30 9.35 -19.03
CA LYS A 95 12.75 10.12 -20.17
C LYS A 95 11.77 11.25 -20.47
N TYR A 96 12.25 12.47 -20.48
CA TYR A 96 11.45 13.69 -20.48
C TYR A 96 11.86 14.64 -21.60
N ASN A 97 10.89 15.45 -22.05
CA ASN A 97 11.03 16.55 -23.01
C ASN A 97 9.85 17.52 -22.84
N GLY A 98 9.96 18.76 -23.31
CA GLY A 98 8.92 19.77 -23.12
C GLY A 98 8.88 20.30 -21.68
N ASP A 99 7.68 20.64 -21.21
CA ASP A 99 7.41 20.96 -19.81
C ASP A 99 7.53 19.72 -18.92
N ILE A 100 8.22 19.85 -17.79
CA ILE A 100 8.49 18.76 -16.86
C ILE A 100 8.08 19.20 -15.45
N TYR A 101 7.19 18.43 -14.83
CA TYR A 101 6.82 18.57 -13.43
C TYR A 101 6.58 17.18 -12.84
N GLU A 102 7.61 16.62 -12.22
CA GLU A 102 7.63 15.21 -11.82
C GLU A 102 8.11 15.04 -10.39
N GLN A 103 7.47 14.11 -9.68
CA GLN A 103 7.88 13.65 -8.36
C GLN A 103 7.68 12.14 -8.26
N PHE A 104 8.74 11.41 -7.93
CA PHE A 104 8.70 9.96 -7.81
C PHE A 104 9.79 9.44 -6.87
N THR A 105 9.77 8.14 -6.58
CA THR A 105 10.78 7.49 -5.74
C THR A 105 11.63 6.51 -6.53
N VAL A 106 12.89 6.37 -6.11
CA VAL A 106 13.87 5.47 -6.73
C VAL A 106 14.57 4.68 -5.64
N LYS A 107 14.65 3.36 -5.81
CA LYS A 107 15.43 2.50 -4.92
C LYS A 107 16.92 2.73 -5.12
N GLY A 108 17.66 2.73 -4.01
CA GLY A 108 19.10 2.92 -3.99
C GLY A 108 19.50 4.36 -3.67
N ALA A 109 20.80 4.54 -3.45
CA ALA A 109 21.38 5.77 -2.93
C ALA A 109 21.66 6.85 -3.99
N SER A 110 21.45 6.54 -5.28
CA SER A 110 21.87 7.41 -6.37
C SER A 110 21.00 7.30 -7.62
N ILE A 111 21.04 8.35 -8.42
CA ILE A 111 20.53 8.38 -9.80
C ILE A 111 21.59 8.98 -10.72
N ARG A 112 21.57 8.55 -11.99
CA ARG A 112 22.34 9.18 -13.07
C ARG A 112 21.40 10.01 -13.95
N VAL A 113 21.81 11.25 -14.18
CA VAL A 113 21.10 12.25 -14.97
C VAL A 113 21.86 12.47 -16.26
N ASP A 114 21.27 12.10 -17.39
CA ASP A 114 21.80 12.38 -18.72
C ASP A 114 20.94 13.45 -19.40
N PHE A 115 21.57 14.48 -19.95
CA PHE A 115 20.90 15.49 -20.76
C PHE A 115 21.59 15.66 -22.10
N LYS A 116 20.80 15.71 -23.17
CA LYS A 116 21.27 15.98 -24.52
C LYS A 116 20.40 17.04 -25.19
N SER A 117 21.05 18.09 -25.70
CA SER A 117 20.41 19.07 -26.60
C SER A 117 20.87 18.94 -28.05
N ASP A 118 20.03 19.37 -28.98
CA ASP A 118 20.34 19.43 -30.41
C ASP A 118 21.14 20.72 -30.77
N ARG A 119 21.32 21.00 -32.07
CA ARG A 119 22.14 22.12 -32.56
C ARG A 119 21.44 23.49 -32.56
N ARG A 120 20.16 23.59 -32.21
CA ARG A 120 19.34 24.81 -32.28
C ARG A 120 18.22 24.79 -31.22
N THR A 121 17.56 25.94 -31.04
CA THR A 121 16.36 26.10 -30.19
C THR A 121 16.51 25.58 -28.77
N THR A 122 16.84 26.46 -27.83
CA THR A 122 16.97 26.11 -26.42
C THR A 122 15.82 26.69 -25.61
N ASP A 123 15.46 26.01 -24.53
CA ASP A 123 14.43 26.47 -23.58
C ASP A 123 15.06 26.75 -22.20
N LYS A 124 14.25 26.96 -21.16
CA LYS A 124 14.69 27.41 -19.83
C LYS A 124 15.63 26.43 -19.11
N GLY A 125 15.61 25.14 -19.44
CA GLY A 125 16.41 24.10 -18.79
C GLY A 125 15.63 23.36 -17.70
N PHE A 126 16.32 22.77 -16.73
CA PHE A 126 15.66 22.02 -15.64
C PHE A 126 16.40 22.15 -14.32
N ARG A 127 15.72 21.74 -13.25
CA ARG A 127 16.27 21.45 -11.93
C ARG A 127 15.78 20.10 -11.45
N ILE A 128 16.72 19.27 -11.02
CA ILE A 128 16.46 18.01 -10.32
C ILE A 128 16.95 18.17 -8.89
N LYS A 129 16.14 17.75 -7.93
CA LYS A 129 16.55 17.60 -6.53
C LYS A 129 16.25 16.17 -6.07
N ILE A 130 17.19 15.60 -5.33
CA ILE A 130 17.00 14.36 -4.59
C ILE A 130 16.98 14.64 -3.09
N SER A 131 16.15 13.90 -2.37
CA SER A 131 16.10 13.92 -0.90
C SER A 131 15.93 12.51 -0.34
N LEU A 132 16.30 12.32 0.93
CA LEU A 132 16.05 11.07 1.63
C LEU A 132 14.55 10.77 1.66
N ARG A 133 14.19 9.54 1.30
CA ARG A 133 12.86 9.04 1.58
C ARG A 133 12.76 8.69 3.07
N LEU A 134 12.14 9.58 3.85
CA LEU A 134 12.01 9.40 5.30
C LEU A 134 11.16 8.17 5.66
N PRO A 135 11.56 7.34 6.64
CA PRO A 135 10.78 6.17 7.07
C PRO A 135 9.33 6.52 7.42
N ALA A 136 9.09 7.65 8.10
CA ALA A 136 7.75 8.12 8.43
C ALA A 136 6.86 8.38 7.19
N LYS A 137 7.44 8.84 6.07
CA LYS A 137 6.69 9.01 4.81
C LYS A 137 6.36 7.65 4.18
N VAL A 138 7.30 6.70 4.20
CA VAL A 138 7.05 5.33 3.72
C VAL A 138 5.93 4.68 4.55
N PHE A 139 6.00 4.82 5.87
CA PHE A 139 4.98 4.31 6.80
C PHE A 139 3.59 4.86 6.48
N LYS A 140 3.46 6.18 6.33
CA LYS A 140 2.20 6.85 5.98
C LYS A 140 1.66 6.38 4.63
N ASP A 141 2.52 6.23 3.63
CA ASP A 141 2.11 5.78 2.30
C ASP A 141 1.64 4.32 2.29
N ILE A 142 2.34 3.44 3.00
CA ILE A 142 1.92 2.04 3.18
C ILE A 142 0.57 2.00 3.88
N LYS A 143 0.40 2.73 4.99
CA LYS A 143 -0.89 2.84 5.72
C LYS A 143 -2.02 3.32 4.80
N LYS A 144 -1.79 4.38 4.01
CA LYS A 144 -2.78 4.89 3.05
C LYS A 144 -3.17 3.85 2.00
N LYS A 145 -2.19 3.18 1.39
CA LYS A 145 -2.42 2.13 0.38
C LYS A 145 -3.12 0.91 0.98
N LEU A 146 -2.78 0.53 2.22
CA LEU A 146 -3.40 -0.54 2.98
C LEU A 146 -4.90 -0.28 3.19
N LEU A 147 -5.25 0.92 3.65
CA LEU A 147 -6.64 1.34 3.83
C LEU A 147 -7.39 1.37 2.49
N ALA A 148 -6.80 1.93 1.45
CA ALA A 148 -7.41 1.99 0.12
C ALA A 148 -7.70 0.60 -0.47
N ALA A 149 -6.75 -0.33 -0.38
CA ALA A 149 -6.94 -1.72 -0.82
C ALA A 149 -8.06 -2.41 -0.02
N SER A 150 -8.12 -2.18 1.30
CA SER A 150 -9.17 -2.73 2.17
C SER A 150 -10.56 -2.20 1.81
N TYR A 151 -10.70 -0.90 1.55
CA TYR A 151 -11.98 -0.32 1.13
C TYR A 151 -12.42 -0.83 -0.24
N ARG A 152 -11.50 -0.94 -1.21
CA ARG A 152 -11.80 -1.52 -2.51
C ARG A 152 -12.27 -2.96 -2.37
N PHE A 153 -11.60 -3.75 -1.53
CA PHE A 153 -12.00 -5.13 -1.23
C PHE A 153 -13.46 -5.21 -0.76
N LEU A 154 -13.84 -4.38 0.21
CA LEU A 154 -15.19 -4.41 0.81
C LEU A 154 -16.30 -3.87 -0.11
N ASN A 155 -15.96 -3.03 -1.09
CA ASN A 155 -16.97 -2.38 -1.94
C ASN A 155 -17.20 -3.12 -3.26
N LEU A 156 -16.51 -4.24 -3.50
CA LEU A 156 -16.67 -5.04 -4.72
C LEU A 156 -17.88 -5.97 -4.61
N GLY A 157 -18.99 -5.58 -5.26
CA GLY A 157 -20.07 -6.49 -5.66
C GLY A 157 -21.01 -7.03 -4.57
N THR A 158 -20.79 -6.75 -3.28
CA THR A 158 -21.59 -7.36 -2.20
C THR A 158 -22.93 -6.67 -1.91
N SER A 159 -23.05 -5.35 -2.13
CA SER A 159 -24.25 -4.58 -1.74
C SER A 159 -25.48 -4.91 -2.58
N GLU A 160 -25.39 -4.81 -3.92
CA GLU A 160 -26.51 -5.11 -4.82
C GLU A 160 -26.92 -6.58 -4.74
N ALA A 161 -25.93 -7.49 -4.63
CA ALA A 161 -26.17 -8.90 -4.42
C ALA A 161 -26.98 -9.13 -3.13
N SER A 162 -26.54 -8.56 -2.00
CA SER A 162 -27.22 -8.71 -0.70
C SER A 162 -28.69 -8.28 -0.74
N GLU A 163 -29.01 -7.20 -1.48
CA GLU A 163 -30.39 -6.73 -1.61
C GLU A 163 -31.25 -7.70 -2.42
N LYS A 164 -30.83 -8.07 -3.64
CA LYS A 164 -31.54 -9.03 -4.51
C LYS A 164 -31.78 -10.36 -3.81
N ILE A 165 -30.78 -10.80 -3.05
CA ILE A 165 -30.84 -12.01 -2.26
C ILE A 165 -31.85 -11.92 -1.11
N SER A 166 -31.84 -10.81 -0.37
CA SER A 166 -32.79 -10.59 0.71
C SER A 166 -34.24 -10.61 0.20
N GLN A 167 -34.47 -10.00 -0.97
CA GLN A 167 -35.77 -10.04 -1.65
C GLN A 167 -36.18 -11.48 -2.03
N ASN A 168 -35.29 -12.24 -2.66
CA ASN A 168 -35.57 -13.64 -3.05
C ASN A 168 -35.87 -14.53 -1.85
N VAL A 169 -35.17 -14.36 -0.72
CA VAL A 169 -35.45 -15.07 0.52
C VAL A 169 -36.87 -14.78 1.03
N GLN A 170 -37.35 -13.55 0.95
CA GLN A 170 -38.71 -13.20 1.36
C GLN A 170 -39.77 -13.82 0.44
N VAL A 171 -39.53 -13.80 -0.87
CA VAL A 171 -40.42 -14.46 -1.86
C VAL A 171 -40.53 -15.95 -1.57
N LEU A 172 -39.39 -16.59 -1.32
CA LEU A 172 -39.28 -18.00 -1.02
C LEU A 172 -40.00 -18.39 0.30
N LYS A 173 -39.81 -17.62 1.37
CA LYS A 173 -40.56 -17.81 2.64
C LYS A 173 -42.07 -17.71 2.41
N THR A 174 -42.51 -16.72 1.64
CA THR A 174 -43.93 -16.53 1.32
C THR A 174 -44.50 -17.73 0.56
N LEU A 175 -43.74 -18.24 -0.42
CA LEU A 175 -44.11 -19.45 -1.17
C LEU A 175 -44.24 -20.66 -0.26
N GLN A 176 -43.26 -20.87 0.64
CA GLN A 176 -43.27 -21.98 1.58
C GLN A 176 -44.51 -21.96 2.48
N THR A 177 -44.85 -20.81 3.06
CA THR A 177 -46.06 -20.66 3.89
C THR A 177 -47.33 -20.99 3.10
N LYS A 178 -47.46 -20.46 1.87
CA LYS A 178 -48.62 -20.76 1.02
C LYS A 178 -48.70 -22.23 0.63
N MET A 179 -47.57 -22.86 0.31
CA MET A 179 -47.49 -24.28 -0.01
C MET A 179 -47.91 -25.15 1.18
N GLN A 180 -47.50 -24.81 2.40
CA GLN A 180 -47.92 -25.51 3.63
C GLN A 180 -49.41 -25.39 3.88
N GLN A 181 -49.99 -24.18 3.73
CA GLN A 181 -51.42 -23.95 3.89
C GLN A 181 -52.27 -24.77 2.90
N MET A 182 -51.76 -24.97 1.68
CA MET A 182 -52.44 -25.75 0.64
C MET A 182 -52.12 -27.24 0.62
N GLN A 183 -51.40 -27.77 1.62
CA GLN A 183 -51.38 -29.22 1.83
C GLN A 183 -52.75 -29.75 2.31
N GLN A 184 -53.67 -28.87 2.72
CA GLN A 184 -55.01 -29.20 3.22
C GLN A 184 -56.14 -28.98 2.19
N THR A 185 -55.83 -28.56 0.95
CA THR A 185 -56.81 -28.27 -0.10
C THR A 185 -56.34 -28.78 -1.47
N PRO A 186 -57.25 -29.10 -2.42
CA PRO A 186 -56.86 -29.50 -3.78
C PRO A 186 -56.08 -28.38 -4.48
N GLN A 187 -54.87 -28.67 -4.97
CA GLN A 187 -54.06 -27.67 -5.67
C GLN A 187 -54.64 -27.34 -7.04
N THR A 188 -54.75 -26.05 -7.36
CA THR A 188 -55.20 -25.56 -8.66
C THR A 188 -54.00 -25.36 -9.61
N ASN A 189 -54.18 -25.61 -10.91
CA ASN A 189 -53.15 -25.41 -11.94
C ASN A 189 -52.54 -24.00 -11.89
N ALA A 190 -53.36 -22.98 -11.62
CA ALA A 190 -52.92 -21.59 -11.50
C ALA A 190 -51.90 -21.37 -10.37
N PHE A 191 -52.02 -22.10 -9.25
CA PHE A 191 -51.03 -22.00 -8.17
C PHE A 191 -49.70 -22.65 -8.57
N ILE A 192 -49.75 -23.79 -9.25
CA ILE A 192 -48.55 -24.48 -9.74
C ILE A 192 -47.75 -23.59 -10.67
N GLU A 193 -48.43 -22.94 -11.62
CA GLU A 193 -47.82 -21.97 -12.53
C GLU A 193 -47.22 -20.78 -11.76
N GLN A 194 -47.90 -20.27 -10.74
CA GLN A 194 -47.38 -19.18 -9.91
C GLN A 194 -46.10 -19.59 -9.17
N VAL A 195 -46.04 -20.79 -8.60
CA VAL A 195 -44.85 -21.32 -7.91
C VAL A 195 -43.70 -21.49 -8.90
N ALA A 196 -43.96 -22.14 -10.04
CA ALA A 196 -42.96 -22.39 -11.06
C ALA A 196 -42.36 -21.07 -11.61
N ASN A 197 -43.20 -20.09 -11.94
CA ASN A 197 -42.76 -18.80 -12.46
C ASN A 197 -41.88 -18.05 -11.44
N LYS A 198 -42.25 -18.08 -10.14
CA LYS A 198 -41.44 -17.44 -9.10
C LYS A 198 -40.10 -18.15 -8.88
N LEU A 199 -40.07 -19.48 -8.88
CA LEU A 199 -38.83 -20.25 -8.79
C LEU A 199 -37.90 -19.98 -9.98
N MET A 200 -38.46 -19.84 -11.18
CA MET A 200 -37.69 -19.54 -12.40
C MET A 200 -37.06 -18.13 -12.34
N LEU A 201 -37.78 -17.13 -11.83
CA LEU A 201 -37.23 -15.78 -11.59
C LEU A 201 -36.11 -15.77 -10.53
N ILE A 202 -36.29 -16.53 -9.44
CA ILE A 202 -35.26 -16.68 -8.41
C ILE A 202 -34.03 -17.38 -8.99
N ALA A 203 -34.24 -18.45 -9.75
CA ALA A 203 -33.18 -19.20 -10.42
C ALA A 203 -32.35 -18.30 -11.35
N GLN A 204 -33.02 -17.50 -12.17
CA GLN A 204 -32.36 -16.52 -13.04
C GLN A 204 -31.50 -15.55 -12.23
N THR A 205 -32.07 -14.94 -11.18
CA THR A 205 -31.33 -14.02 -10.31
C THR A 205 -30.10 -14.69 -9.69
N TYR A 206 -30.24 -15.92 -9.22
CA TYR A 206 -29.15 -16.66 -8.59
C TYR A 206 -28.04 -17.02 -9.58
N ASN A 207 -28.40 -17.39 -10.81
CA ASN A 207 -27.45 -17.65 -11.89
C ASN A 207 -26.70 -16.38 -12.31
N GLU A 208 -27.39 -15.24 -12.42
CA GLU A 208 -26.78 -13.93 -12.70
C GLU A 208 -25.77 -13.55 -11.63
N LEU A 209 -26.14 -13.68 -10.35
CA LEU A 209 -25.24 -13.40 -9.22
C LEU A 209 -24.06 -14.38 -9.17
N ALA A 210 -24.30 -15.67 -9.41
CA ALA A 210 -23.25 -16.68 -9.44
C ALA A 210 -22.23 -16.43 -10.57
N ALA A 211 -22.67 -15.91 -11.72
CA ALA A 211 -21.78 -15.53 -12.80
C ALA A 211 -20.80 -14.40 -12.40
N MET A 212 -21.11 -13.63 -11.35
CA MET A 212 -20.21 -12.61 -10.81
C MET A 212 -18.97 -13.19 -10.10
N ASN A 213 -18.99 -14.48 -9.72
CA ASN A 213 -17.93 -15.13 -8.95
C ASN A 213 -16.55 -14.91 -9.57
N LEU A 214 -16.42 -15.11 -10.88
CA LEU A 214 -15.13 -15.04 -11.56
C LEU A 214 -14.48 -13.65 -11.48
N TRP A 215 -15.25 -12.57 -11.68
CA TRP A 215 -14.70 -11.23 -11.62
C TRP A 215 -14.53 -10.71 -10.20
N ILE A 216 -15.41 -11.07 -9.25
CA ILE A 216 -15.27 -10.70 -7.83
C ILE A 216 -14.01 -11.38 -7.26
N MET A 217 -13.84 -12.68 -7.46
CA MET A 217 -12.66 -13.40 -6.96
C MET A 217 -11.37 -12.88 -7.59
N LYS A 218 -11.40 -12.54 -8.89
CA LYS A 218 -10.25 -11.90 -9.55
C LYS A 218 -9.93 -10.54 -8.90
N ALA A 219 -10.93 -9.70 -8.66
CA ALA A 219 -10.72 -8.39 -8.05
C ALA A 219 -10.21 -8.50 -6.60
N HIS A 220 -10.69 -9.48 -5.83
CA HIS A 220 -10.13 -9.80 -4.51
C HIS A 220 -8.67 -10.23 -4.59
N GLN A 221 -8.32 -11.08 -5.56
CA GLN A 221 -6.94 -11.53 -5.77
C GLN A 221 -6.01 -10.35 -6.10
N GLU A 222 -6.43 -9.44 -6.97
CA GLU A 222 -5.68 -8.21 -7.29
C GLU A 222 -5.43 -7.36 -6.02
N GLN A 223 -6.40 -7.27 -5.11
CA GLN A 223 -6.19 -6.58 -3.84
C GLN A 223 -5.23 -7.35 -2.92
N PHE A 224 -5.29 -8.68 -2.86
CA PHE A 224 -4.33 -9.48 -2.09
C PHE A 224 -2.89 -9.30 -2.59
N ASP A 225 -2.69 -9.21 -3.91
CA ASP A 225 -1.36 -8.99 -4.48
C ASP A 225 -0.79 -7.62 -4.07
N ILE A 226 -1.63 -6.58 -4.03
CA ILE A 226 -1.27 -5.26 -3.49
C ILE A 226 -0.88 -5.39 -2.01
N LEU A 227 -1.71 -6.03 -1.19
CA LEU A 227 -1.45 -6.21 0.24
C LEU A 227 -0.15 -6.96 0.51
N LYS A 228 0.12 -8.01 -0.25
CA LYS A 228 1.37 -8.78 -0.20
C LYS A 228 2.58 -7.91 -0.57
N GLY A 229 2.44 -7.04 -1.57
CA GLY A 229 3.46 -6.07 -1.95
C GLY A 229 3.75 -5.06 -0.84
N LEU A 230 2.71 -4.55 -0.18
CA LEU A 230 2.84 -3.64 0.97
C LEU A 230 3.54 -4.31 2.15
N LYS A 231 3.16 -5.55 2.46
CA LYS A 231 3.80 -6.33 3.53
C LYS A 231 5.30 -6.54 3.29
N LYS A 232 5.69 -6.86 2.05
CA LYS A 232 7.13 -6.95 1.70
C LYS A 232 7.87 -5.63 1.92
N GLN A 233 7.22 -4.49 1.67
CA GLN A 233 7.83 -3.18 1.94
C GLN A 233 7.97 -2.94 3.45
N THR A 234 6.95 -3.28 4.25
CA THR A 234 7.02 -3.23 5.72
C THR A 234 8.20 -4.06 6.24
N GLN A 235 8.30 -5.32 5.83
CA GLN A 235 9.36 -6.24 6.26
C GLN A 235 10.76 -5.75 5.84
N TYR A 236 10.87 -5.16 4.65
CA TYR A 236 12.11 -4.53 4.24
C TYR A 236 12.50 -3.37 5.16
N GLN A 237 11.56 -2.51 5.57
CA GLN A 237 11.86 -1.41 6.49
C GLN A 237 12.28 -1.91 7.87
N ILE A 238 11.62 -2.93 8.41
CA ILE A 238 12.01 -3.60 9.67
C ILE A 238 13.47 -4.06 9.57
N HIS A 239 13.78 -4.84 8.53
CA HIS A 239 15.14 -5.36 8.34
C HIS A 239 16.20 -4.25 8.21
N GLN A 240 15.89 -3.14 7.54
CA GLN A 240 16.82 -2.02 7.43
C GLN A 240 17.04 -1.29 8.77
N ILE A 241 16.03 -1.26 9.65
CA ILE A 241 16.17 -0.70 10.99
C ILE A 241 17.00 -1.64 11.87
N GLU A 242 16.75 -2.95 11.83
CA GLU A 242 17.55 -3.96 12.54
C GLU A 242 19.03 -3.85 12.19
N LEU A 243 19.38 -3.78 10.89
CA LEU A 243 20.77 -3.61 10.44
C LEU A 243 21.41 -2.32 10.96
N LYS A 244 20.67 -1.21 10.96
CA LYS A 244 21.17 0.07 11.48
C LYS A 244 21.38 0.02 12.99
N LYS A 245 20.43 -0.58 13.72
CA LYS A 245 20.49 -0.73 15.17
C LYS A 245 21.72 -1.57 15.56
N GLN A 246 21.89 -2.73 14.94
CA GLN A 246 23.06 -3.59 15.15
C GLN A 246 24.36 -2.84 14.86
N GLY A 247 24.42 -2.07 13.77
CA GLY A 247 25.62 -1.28 13.44
C GLY A 247 25.99 -0.23 14.50
N TYR A 248 24.99 0.39 15.16
CA TYR A 248 25.23 1.30 16.27
C TYR A 248 25.59 0.58 17.57
N GLU A 249 24.98 -0.57 17.84
CA GLU A 249 25.33 -1.43 18.98
C GLU A 249 26.79 -1.92 18.87
N ASP A 250 27.19 -2.44 17.70
CA ASP A 250 28.57 -2.86 17.44
C ASP A 250 29.57 -1.68 17.59
N SER A 251 29.17 -0.48 17.12
CA SER A 251 29.99 0.72 17.24
C SER A 251 30.14 1.19 18.69
N LEU A 252 29.08 1.05 19.49
CA LEU A 252 29.09 1.35 20.91
C LEU A 252 30.05 0.41 21.66
N ASP A 253 29.93 -0.90 21.44
CA ASP A 253 30.77 -1.92 22.06
C ASP A 253 32.26 -1.75 21.68
N GLN A 254 32.53 -1.47 20.41
CA GLN A 254 33.90 -1.19 19.93
C GLN A 254 34.48 0.06 20.58
N THR A 255 33.70 1.14 20.65
CA THR A 255 34.15 2.41 21.24
C THR A 255 34.38 2.26 22.75
N GLN A 256 33.53 1.52 23.45
CA GLN A 256 33.71 1.17 24.86
C GLN A 256 35.03 0.41 25.09
N THR A 257 35.28 -0.62 24.29
CA THR A 257 36.52 -1.42 24.39
C THR A 257 37.78 -0.59 24.09
N GLN A 258 37.70 0.35 23.13
CA GLN A 258 38.82 1.24 22.80
C GLN A 258 39.07 2.27 23.91
N LEU A 259 38.01 2.80 24.52
CA LEU A 259 38.09 3.79 25.60
C LEU A 259 38.89 3.25 26.80
N GLU A 260 38.71 1.98 27.16
CA GLU A 260 39.44 1.31 28.25
C GLU A 260 40.97 1.32 28.05
N ASN A 261 41.42 1.37 26.81
CA ASN A 261 42.84 1.29 26.43
C ASN A 261 43.43 2.63 26.01
N THR A 262 42.63 3.70 25.98
CA THR A 262 43.04 5.03 25.50
C THR A 262 43.53 5.88 26.67
N LEU A 263 44.76 6.42 26.57
CA LEU A 263 45.36 7.26 27.60
C LEU A 263 45.17 8.77 27.35
N ASP A 264 44.95 9.18 26.10
CA ASP A 264 44.77 10.58 25.74
C ASP A 264 43.37 11.09 26.13
N ASN A 265 43.33 12.14 26.96
CA ASN A 265 42.08 12.68 27.52
C ASN A 265 41.18 13.30 26.44
N PHE A 266 41.76 13.89 25.39
CA PHE A 266 40.95 14.47 24.31
C PHE A 266 40.30 13.36 23.46
N GLU A 267 41.05 12.30 23.14
CA GLU A 267 40.51 11.10 22.48
C GLU A 267 39.42 10.43 23.34
N GLN A 268 39.63 10.30 24.65
CA GLN A 268 38.61 9.80 25.57
C GLN A 268 37.30 10.62 25.50
N GLN A 269 37.39 11.96 25.50
CA GLN A 269 36.22 12.84 25.40
C GLN A 269 35.49 12.69 24.06
N MET A 270 36.22 12.56 22.95
CA MET A 270 35.64 12.32 21.63
C MET A 270 34.91 10.97 21.53
N MET A 271 35.49 9.93 22.14
CA MET A 271 34.87 8.60 22.25
C MET A 271 33.60 8.65 23.09
N GLN A 272 33.63 9.29 24.26
CA GLN A 272 32.46 9.46 25.13
C GLN A 272 31.31 10.22 24.45
N LEU A 273 31.63 11.27 23.68
CA LEU A 273 30.62 11.99 22.90
C LEU A 273 29.97 11.10 21.83
N SER A 274 30.78 10.27 21.16
CA SER A 274 30.29 9.32 20.16
C SER A 274 29.39 8.27 20.79
N MET A 275 29.80 7.71 21.93
CA MET A 275 29.00 6.76 22.71
C MET A 275 27.66 7.35 23.13
N ALA A 276 27.64 8.56 23.69
CA ALA A 276 26.40 9.25 24.06
C ALA A 276 25.48 9.45 22.84
N GLY A 277 26.07 9.71 21.67
CA GLY A 277 25.37 9.74 20.39
C GLY A 277 24.70 8.40 20.07
N TYR A 278 25.45 7.30 20.10
CA TYR A 278 24.93 5.96 19.82
C TYR A 278 23.84 5.53 20.82
N GLU A 279 24.08 5.76 22.11
CA GLU A 279 23.13 5.50 23.21
C GLU A 279 21.83 6.29 23.04
N SER A 280 21.86 7.47 22.41
CA SER A 280 20.66 8.24 22.10
C SER A 280 19.91 7.75 20.84
N ILE A 281 20.64 7.19 19.87
CA ILE A 281 20.07 6.73 18.58
C ILE A 281 19.42 5.36 18.71
N ILE A 282 20.04 4.42 19.43
CA ILE A 282 19.57 3.03 19.56
C ILE A 282 18.11 2.97 20.07
N PRO A 283 17.70 3.67 21.15
CA PRO A 283 16.32 3.69 21.61
C PRO A 283 15.34 4.27 20.58
N SER A 284 15.75 5.28 19.80
CA SER A 284 14.93 5.83 18.71
C SER A 284 14.69 4.80 17.60
N LEU A 285 15.73 4.04 17.22
CA LEU A 285 15.61 2.97 16.24
C LEU A 285 14.73 1.83 16.77
N HIS A 286 14.84 1.47 18.05
CA HIS A 286 13.96 0.49 18.69
C HIS A 286 12.48 0.92 18.63
N ALA A 287 12.17 2.18 18.96
CA ALA A 287 10.80 2.69 18.88
C ALA A 287 10.24 2.69 17.44
N GLN A 288 11.09 2.97 16.45
CA GLN A 288 10.71 2.84 15.03
C GLN A 288 10.44 1.39 14.66
N GLU A 289 11.32 0.46 15.03
CA GLU A 289 11.18 -0.97 14.79
C GLU A 289 9.88 -1.52 15.38
N GLU A 290 9.55 -1.14 16.62
CA GLU A 290 8.30 -1.51 17.29
C GLU A 290 7.07 -1.05 16.50
N SER A 291 7.06 0.21 16.06
CA SER A 291 5.98 0.77 15.22
C SER A 291 5.81 0.00 13.91
N TRP A 292 6.91 -0.40 13.27
CA TRP A 292 6.86 -1.18 12.03
C TRP A 292 6.41 -2.63 12.26
N ASN A 293 6.86 -3.26 13.33
CA ASN A 293 6.44 -4.61 13.73
C ASN A 293 4.96 -4.68 14.06
N GLU A 294 4.44 -3.66 14.75
CA GLU A 294 3.01 -3.53 15.00
C GLU A 294 2.21 -3.38 13.68
N LEU A 295 2.73 -2.65 12.69
CA LEU A 295 2.11 -2.55 11.35
C LEU A 295 2.12 -3.90 10.62
N ASP A 296 3.18 -4.69 10.70
CA ASP A 296 3.23 -6.04 10.11
C ASP A 296 2.18 -6.96 10.75
N LYS A 297 2.08 -6.95 12.09
CA LYS A 297 1.05 -7.71 12.83
C LYS A 297 -0.37 -7.31 12.39
N LEU A 298 -0.61 -6.02 12.20
CA LEU A 298 -1.87 -5.51 11.67
C LEU A 298 -2.15 -6.00 10.25
N GLN A 299 -1.16 -5.96 9.35
CA GLN A 299 -1.28 -6.47 7.98
C GLN A 299 -1.63 -7.97 7.97
N ASN A 300 -1.01 -8.77 8.84
CA ASN A 300 -1.32 -10.20 8.99
C ASN A 300 -2.77 -10.44 9.43
N THR A 301 -3.23 -9.66 10.43
CA THR A 301 -4.58 -9.76 10.95
C THR A 301 -5.63 -9.38 9.90
N LEU A 302 -5.37 -8.30 9.16
CA LEU A 302 -6.24 -7.86 8.06
C LEU A 302 -6.30 -8.92 6.96
N GLU A 303 -5.16 -9.43 6.50
CA GLU A 303 -5.12 -10.42 5.43
C GLU A 303 -5.94 -11.65 5.79
N ALA A 304 -5.82 -12.15 7.03
CA ALA A 304 -6.61 -13.28 7.51
C ALA A 304 -8.13 -12.98 7.48
N LYS A 305 -8.55 -11.78 7.92
CA LYS A 305 -9.96 -11.35 7.90
C LYS A 305 -10.50 -11.23 6.47
N LEU A 306 -9.74 -10.60 5.56
CA LEU A 306 -10.11 -10.46 4.16
C LEU A 306 -10.20 -11.81 3.46
N ARG A 307 -9.26 -12.72 3.73
CA ARG A 307 -9.25 -14.08 3.17
C ARG A 307 -10.49 -14.86 3.61
N LEU A 308 -10.83 -14.80 4.90
CA LEU A 308 -12.04 -15.42 5.43
C LEU A 308 -13.31 -14.82 4.78
N HIS A 309 -13.38 -13.50 4.62
CA HIS A 309 -14.49 -12.83 3.94
C HIS A 309 -14.61 -13.24 2.46
N SER A 310 -13.50 -13.28 1.72
CA SER A 310 -13.46 -13.76 0.34
C SER A 310 -13.97 -15.19 0.20
N ASN A 311 -13.54 -16.07 1.11
CA ASN A 311 -13.95 -17.47 1.09
C ASN A 311 -15.46 -17.62 1.32
N TYR A 312 -16.04 -16.83 2.23
CA TYR A 312 -17.48 -16.83 2.43
C TYR A 312 -18.24 -16.30 1.22
N ILE A 313 -17.74 -15.26 0.54
CA ILE A 313 -18.33 -14.78 -0.71
C ILE A 313 -18.27 -15.87 -1.78
N GLY A 314 -17.11 -16.50 -1.99
CA GLY A 314 -16.96 -17.58 -2.97
C GLY A 314 -17.91 -18.74 -2.70
N LEU A 315 -17.93 -19.26 -1.47
CA LEU A 315 -18.86 -20.31 -1.04
C LEU A 315 -20.32 -19.92 -1.25
N PHE A 316 -20.65 -18.67 -0.97
CA PHE A 316 -22.00 -18.14 -1.11
C PHE A 316 -22.42 -18.09 -2.60
N LEU A 317 -21.56 -17.61 -3.49
CA LEU A 317 -21.83 -17.56 -4.92
C LEU A 317 -21.94 -18.96 -5.54
N ASP A 318 -21.12 -19.92 -5.09
CA ASP A 318 -21.24 -21.32 -5.51
C ASP A 318 -22.56 -21.95 -5.02
N THR A 319 -23.00 -21.59 -3.81
CA THR A 319 -24.30 -22.02 -3.27
C THR A 319 -25.46 -21.45 -4.09
N LEU A 320 -25.38 -20.19 -4.53
CA LEU A 320 -26.37 -19.60 -5.44
C LEU A 320 -26.44 -20.36 -6.75
N LYS A 321 -25.31 -20.71 -7.34
CA LYS A 321 -25.24 -21.48 -8.59
C LYS A 321 -26.02 -22.80 -8.49
N VAL A 322 -25.74 -23.58 -7.44
CA VAL A 322 -26.39 -24.88 -7.22
C VAL A 322 -27.89 -24.69 -6.97
N ASN A 323 -28.27 -23.73 -6.12
CA ASN A 323 -29.68 -23.46 -5.84
C ASN A 323 -30.44 -22.93 -7.06
N GLY A 324 -29.79 -22.12 -7.90
CA GLY A 324 -30.36 -21.63 -9.16
C GLY A 324 -30.73 -22.78 -10.09
N GLN A 325 -29.82 -23.75 -10.26
CA GLN A 325 -30.07 -24.97 -11.03
C GLN A 325 -31.22 -25.80 -10.42
N ILE A 326 -31.20 -26.02 -9.11
CA ILE A 326 -32.24 -26.77 -8.41
C ILE A 326 -33.62 -26.12 -8.63
N TYR A 327 -33.74 -24.81 -8.44
CA TYR A 327 -35.02 -24.10 -8.60
C TYR A 327 -35.50 -24.09 -10.06
N GLN A 328 -34.59 -24.02 -11.03
CA GLN A 328 -34.91 -24.12 -12.44
C GLN A 328 -35.48 -25.49 -12.80
N GLU A 329 -34.80 -26.58 -12.42
CA GLU A 329 -35.26 -27.95 -12.66
C GLU A 329 -36.62 -28.22 -11.98
N PHE A 330 -36.79 -27.71 -10.76
CA PHE A 330 -38.06 -27.82 -10.05
C PHE A 330 -39.20 -27.06 -10.72
N ALA A 331 -38.95 -25.84 -11.20
CA ALA A 331 -39.95 -25.07 -11.94
C ALA A 331 -40.42 -25.83 -13.19
N GLN A 332 -39.47 -26.39 -13.96
CA GLN A 332 -39.78 -27.20 -15.14
C GLN A 332 -40.56 -28.46 -14.77
N ALA A 333 -40.15 -29.20 -13.73
CA ALA A 333 -40.84 -30.40 -13.28
C ALA A 333 -42.26 -30.11 -12.77
N ALA A 334 -42.48 -28.98 -12.09
CA ALA A 334 -43.80 -28.55 -11.62
C ALA A 334 -44.75 -28.25 -12.80
N LEU A 335 -44.26 -27.60 -13.84
CA LEU A 335 -45.02 -27.33 -15.07
C LEU A 335 -45.35 -28.62 -15.84
N MET A 336 -44.51 -29.65 -15.77
CA MET A 336 -44.73 -30.93 -16.45
C MET A 336 -45.60 -31.92 -15.65
N ARG A 337 -45.52 -31.92 -14.31
CA ARG A 337 -46.19 -32.90 -13.43
C ARG A 337 -46.72 -32.24 -12.15
N GLN A 338 -48.05 -32.15 -12.03
CA GLN A 338 -48.79 -31.52 -10.91
C GLN A 338 -48.44 -32.05 -9.50
N LYS A 339 -48.04 -33.32 -9.34
CA LYS A 339 -47.76 -33.96 -8.03
C LYS A 339 -46.44 -33.56 -7.37
N THR A 340 -45.57 -32.80 -8.04
CA THR A 340 -44.17 -32.57 -7.61
C THR A 340 -44.01 -31.48 -6.52
N ILE A 341 -45.02 -30.61 -6.33
CA ILE A 341 -44.94 -29.46 -5.39
C ILE A 341 -44.83 -29.88 -3.93
N LEU A 342 -45.43 -31.01 -3.53
CA LEU A 342 -45.32 -31.53 -2.17
C LEU A 342 -43.88 -31.95 -1.82
N THR A 343 -43.19 -32.59 -2.76
CA THR A 343 -41.77 -32.97 -2.66
C THR A 343 -40.86 -31.74 -2.56
N LEU A 344 -41.23 -30.67 -3.25
CA LEU A 344 -40.56 -29.38 -3.30
C LEU A 344 -40.51 -28.71 -1.91
N SER A 345 -41.60 -28.78 -1.14
CA SER A 345 -41.65 -28.25 0.25
C SER A 345 -40.67 -28.94 1.21
N GLN A 346 -40.30 -30.18 0.95
CA GLN A 346 -39.41 -31.00 1.79
C GLN A 346 -37.94 -30.91 1.37
N THR A 347 -37.65 -30.49 0.14
CA THR A 347 -36.29 -30.48 -0.42
C THR A 347 -35.60 -29.12 -0.31
N ILE A 348 -36.34 -28.01 -0.19
CA ILE A 348 -35.72 -26.70 -0.01
C ILE A 348 -35.15 -26.56 1.41
N LYS A 349 -33.84 -26.77 1.55
CA LYS A 349 -33.10 -26.54 2.81
C LYS A 349 -32.58 -25.09 2.90
N PHE A 350 -33.44 -24.18 3.39
CA PHE A 350 -33.12 -22.77 3.64
C PHE A 350 -31.96 -22.41 4.61
N PRO A 351 -31.62 -23.18 5.67
CA PRO A 351 -30.80 -22.66 6.76
C PRO A 351 -29.38 -22.23 6.36
N GLN A 352 -28.69 -23.00 5.51
CA GLN A 352 -27.28 -22.77 5.19
C GLN A 352 -27.04 -21.45 4.41
N PHE A 353 -28.04 -20.98 3.67
CA PHE A 353 -27.95 -19.78 2.85
C PHE A 353 -27.91 -18.49 3.70
N CYS A 354 -28.79 -18.42 4.70
CA CYS A 354 -28.87 -17.29 5.63
C CYS A 354 -27.63 -17.21 6.54
N ASP A 355 -27.05 -18.36 6.87
CA ASP A 355 -25.84 -18.44 7.72
C ASP A 355 -24.63 -17.82 7.02
N ASN A 356 -24.42 -18.11 5.73
CA ASN A 356 -23.30 -17.57 4.98
C ASN A 356 -23.41 -16.04 4.78
N LEU A 357 -24.60 -15.53 4.48
CA LEU A 357 -24.84 -14.08 4.42
C LEU A 357 -24.58 -13.40 5.76
N THR A 358 -25.05 -13.99 6.85
CA THR A 358 -24.83 -13.47 8.20
C THR A 358 -23.33 -13.39 8.53
N LYS A 359 -22.56 -14.42 8.13
CA LYS A 359 -21.09 -14.44 8.27
C LYS A 359 -20.41 -13.38 7.41
N ILE A 360 -20.87 -13.16 6.18
CA ILE A 360 -20.36 -12.09 5.29
C ILE A 360 -20.58 -10.72 5.94
N VAL A 361 -21.81 -10.40 6.34
CA VAL A 361 -22.17 -9.11 6.97
C VAL A 361 -21.39 -8.88 8.28
N LYS A 362 -21.25 -9.92 9.11
CA LYS A 362 -20.45 -9.85 10.34
C LYS A 362 -18.98 -9.53 10.00
N ASN A 363 -18.39 -10.24 9.05
CA ASN A 363 -17.00 -9.99 8.65
C ASN A 363 -16.79 -8.59 8.07
N GLU A 364 -17.71 -8.09 7.24
CA GLU A 364 -17.63 -6.71 6.74
C GLU A 364 -17.62 -5.70 7.87
N ARG A 365 -18.50 -5.88 8.87
CA ARG A 365 -18.52 -5.03 10.08
C ARG A 365 -17.20 -5.10 10.83
N ASP A 366 -16.67 -6.30 11.05
CA ASP A 366 -15.40 -6.51 11.76
C ASP A 366 -14.22 -5.88 11.01
N ILE A 367 -14.19 -5.96 9.68
CA ILE A 367 -13.16 -5.33 8.84
C ILE A 367 -13.32 -3.80 8.86
N ARG A 368 -14.53 -3.26 8.77
CA ARG A 368 -14.78 -1.81 8.88
C ARG A 368 -14.35 -1.26 10.25
N GLN A 369 -14.62 -1.99 11.33
CA GLN A 369 -14.15 -1.63 12.67
C GLN A 369 -12.61 -1.67 12.75
N TRP A 370 -11.98 -2.67 12.13
CA TRP A 370 -10.53 -2.74 12.04
C TRP A 370 -9.95 -1.54 11.28
N ILE A 371 -10.51 -1.20 10.11
CA ILE A 371 -10.09 -0.05 9.29
C ILE A 371 -10.18 1.24 10.12
N LYS A 372 -11.28 1.45 10.85
CA LYS A 372 -11.46 2.61 11.71
C LYS A 372 -10.38 2.68 12.80
N LYS A 373 -10.13 1.58 13.51
CA LYS A 373 -9.07 1.53 14.53
C LYS A 373 -7.68 1.82 13.95
N THR A 374 -7.37 1.29 12.77
CA THR A 374 -6.09 1.55 12.09
C THR A 374 -6.00 3.02 11.64
N GLN A 375 -7.10 3.64 11.23
CA GLN A 375 -7.13 5.05 10.86
C GLN A 375 -6.92 5.96 12.08
N ASP A 376 -7.64 5.69 13.17
CA ASP A 376 -7.69 6.51 14.39
C ASP A 376 -6.45 6.35 15.29
N SER A 377 -5.70 5.26 15.13
CA SER A 377 -4.48 5.08 15.90
C SER A 377 -3.42 6.11 15.48
N GLU A 378 -2.94 6.86 16.46
CA GLU A 378 -1.80 7.76 16.35
C GLU A 378 -0.53 6.93 16.47
N TRP A 379 0.03 6.53 15.32
CA TRP A 379 1.34 5.89 15.28
C TRP A 379 2.34 7.03 15.15
N SER A 380 2.65 7.65 16.28
CA SER A 380 3.71 8.64 16.35
C SER A 380 5.04 7.89 16.20
N VAL A 381 5.58 7.90 14.97
CA VAL A 381 7.03 7.87 14.84
C VAL A 381 7.50 9.12 15.57
N SER A 382 8.10 8.97 16.74
CA SER A 382 8.63 10.06 17.56
C SER A 382 9.36 11.05 16.65
N GLN A 383 8.92 12.31 16.72
CA GLN A 383 9.41 13.41 15.88
C GLN A 383 10.87 13.71 16.14
#